data_AF-A0A1H1IN40-F1
#
_entry.id   AF-A0A1H1IN40-F1
#
_cell.length_a   1.000
_cell.length_b   1.000
_cell.length_c   1.000
_cell.angle_alpha   90.00
_cell.angle_beta   90.00
_cell.angle_gamma   90.00
#
_symmetry.space_group_name_H-M   'P 1'
#
loop_
_entity.id
_entity.type
_entity.pdbx_description
1 polymer ?
#
loop_
_entity_poly.entity_id
_entity_poly.type
_entity_poly.pdbx_seq_one_letter_code
_entity_poly.pdbx_strand_id
1 'polypeptide(L)'
;MPTVLCKFKDIDDFFGKYDKSGWDAISKKEKVGAKDKVKFSKVIGSGKQGLRKAFDQQVEESPIIAKYTAAIESIDKAIKAKAPIVSKMEEANHNIKIKMLYIKGLEDQAKQQKTDISKDENYKNQKSILKDMVKERQPILKSKKEYDSLQEKLKVANSACEKKKKEVATKVGVSVQSDGSKLIVYIGKRDEAAVKFLNS
;
A
#
# COMPACT_ATOMS: atom_id res chain seq x y z
N MET A 1 28.33 27.81 11.33
CA MET A 1 27.23 26.82 11.20
C MET A 1 26.09 27.47 10.43
N PRO A 2 25.41 26.76 9.52
CA PRO A 2 24.27 27.32 8.79
C PRO A 2 23.13 27.72 9.73
N THR A 3 22.54 28.88 9.49
CA THR A 3 21.41 29.43 10.26
C THR A 3 20.10 28.95 9.66
N VAL A 4 19.21 28.37 10.47
CA VAL A 4 17.88 27.96 10.01
C VAL A 4 16.98 29.17 9.82
N LEU A 5 16.56 29.41 8.58
CA LEU A 5 15.71 30.55 8.22
C LEU A 5 14.24 30.20 8.40
N CYS A 6 13.81 29.09 7.80
CA CYS A 6 12.43 28.59 7.90
C CYS A 6 12.38 27.06 7.83
N LYS A 7 11.29 26.50 8.36
CA LYS A 7 11.01 25.06 8.39
C LYS A 7 9.62 24.80 7.84
N PHE A 8 9.47 23.63 7.22
CA PHE A 8 8.23 23.14 6.63
C PHE A 8 7.99 21.73 7.14
N LYS A 9 6.71 21.39 7.28
CA LYS A 9 6.29 20.10 7.84
C LYS A 9 6.75 18.94 6.96
N ASP A 10 6.62 19.09 5.65
CA ASP A 10 6.97 18.10 4.65
C ASP A 10 7.25 18.81 3.31
N ILE A 11 7.50 18.02 2.26
CA ILE A 11 7.82 18.54 0.93
C ILE A 11 6.63 19.24 0.25
N ASP A 12 5.40 18.84 0.55
CA ASP A 12 4.20 19.46 0.00
C ASP A 12 3.94 20.83 0.66
N ASP A 13 4.12 20.90 1.98
CA ASP A 13 4.11 22.14 2.74
C ASP A 13 5.19 23.11 2.26
N PHE A 14 6.40 22.60 1.96
CA PHE A 14 7.46 23.39 1.34
C PHE A 14 7.02 23.98 0.01
N PHE A 15 6.62 23.15 -0.97
CA PHE A 15 6.24 23.65 -2.29
C PHE A 15 5.01 24.56 -2.29
N GLY A 16 4.11 24.41 -1.32
CA GLY A 16 2.93 25.26 -1.18
C GLY A 16 3.19 26.62 -0.53
N LYS A 17 4.32 26.81 0.18
CA LYS A 17 4.54 27.97 1.05
C LYS A 17 5.87 28.69 0.88
N TYR A 18 6.85 28.09 0.21
CA TYR A 18 8.21 28.64 0.15
C TYR A 18 8.30 29.97 -0.59
N ASP A 19 7.42 30.22 -1.57
CA ASP A 19 7.42 31.41 -2.42
C ASP A 19 6.84 32.67 -1.75
N LYS A 20 5.93 32.46 -0.79
CA LYS A 20 5.26 33.46 0.03
C LYS A 20 5.86 33.49 1.43
N SER A 21 5.22 32.82 2.38
CA SER A 21 5.61 32.85 3.80
C SER A 21 7.04 32.37 4.08
N GLY A 22 7.56 31.43 3.29
CA GLY A 22 8.95 31.00 3.37
C GLY A 22 9.91 32.12 2.99
N TRP A 23 9.61 32.83 1.91
CA TRP A 23 10.43 33.96 1.45
C TRP A 23 10.39 35.14 2.41
N ASP A 24 9.23 35.45 2.99
CA ASP A 24 9.12 36.51 3.99
C ASP A 24 9.97 36.22 5.24
N ALA A 25 10.10 34.95 5.62
CA ALA A 25 10.98 34.54 6.72
C ALA A 25 12.46 34.63 6.34
N ILE A 26 12.82 34.30 5.09
CA ILE A 26 14.19 34.40 4.56
C ILE A 26 14.60 35.87 4.49
N SER A 27 13.80 36.74 3.89
CA SER A 27 14.12 38.17 3.72
C SER A 27 14.17 38.98 5.02
N LYS A 28 13.47 38.54 6.07
CA LYS A 28 13.58 39.12 7.41
C LYS A 28 14.90 38.80 8.10
N LYS A 29 15.45 37.61 7.85
CA LYS A 29 16.66 37.10 8.53
C LYS A 29 17.94 37.34 7.73
N GLU A 30 17.84 37.29 6.41
CA GLU A 30 18.93 37.54 5.48
C GLU A 30 18.57 38.72 4.59
N LYS A 31 19.51 39.63 4.34
CA LYS A 31 19.31 40.78 3.46
C LYS A 31 19.35 40.35 1.98
N VAL A 32 18.40 39.51 1.57
CA VAL A 32 18.28 38.99 0.20
C VAL A 32 17.37 39.84 -0.66
N GLY A 33 17.81 40.09 -1.90
CA GLY A 33 17.09 40.93 -2.86
C GLY A 33 16.07 40.16 -3.71
N ALA A 34 15.28 40.90 -4.49
CA ALA A 34 14.32 40.32 -5.43
C ALA A 34 14.97 39.40 -6.48
N LYS A 35 16.21 39.68 -6.89
CA LYS A 35 16.95 38.84 -7.84
C LYS A 35 17.30 37.47 -7.26
N ASP A 36 17.65 37.41 -5.96
CA ASP A 36 17.90 36.15 -5.26
C ASP A 36 16.62 35.32 -5.14
N LYS A 37 15.47 35.98 -4.91
CA LYS A 37 14.14 35.32 -4.93
C LYS A 37 13.89 34.60 -6.23
N VAL A 38 14.03 35.31 -7.36
CA VAL A 38 13.78 34.76 -8.69
C VAL A 38 14.71 33.59 -8.98
N LYS A 39 16.01 33.73 -8.64
CA LYS A 39 16.99 32.66 -8.81
C LYS A 39 16.66 31.44 -7.96
N PHE A 40 16.31 31.64 -6.69
CA PHE A 40 15.92 30.58 -5.77
C PHE A 40 14.67 29.84 -6.29
N SER A 41 13.59 30.57 -6.60
CA SER A 41 12.38 29.97 -7.15
C SER A 41 12.62 29.22 -8.46
N LYS A 42 13.51 29.70 -9.32
CA LYS A 42 13.88 29.00 -10.55
C LYS A 42 14.57 27.66 -10.26
N VAL A 43 15.57 27.65 -9.38
CA VAL A 43 16.32 26.43 -9.02
C VAL A 43 15.41 25.41 -8.33
N ILE A 44 14.60 25.86 -7.37
CA ILE A 44 13.65 24.98 -6.67
C ILE A 44 12.56 24.47 -7.62
N GLY A 45 12.06 25.32 -8.52
CA GLY A 45 11.09 24.95 -9.53
C GLY A 45 11.62 23.89 -10.50
N SER A 46 12.83 24.08 -11.05
CA SER A 46 13.47 23.11 -11.95
C SER A 46 13.86 21.81 -11.23
N GLY A 47 14.27 21.91 -9.96
CA GLY A 47 14.67 20.78 -9.12
C GLY A 47 13.52 20.06 -8.43
N LYS A 48 12.27 20.46 -8.66
CA LYS A 48 11.08 20.00 -7.90
C LYS A 48 10.97 18.48 -7.83
N GLN A 49 11.13 17.79 -8.97
CA GLN A 49 11.03 16.33 -9.00
C GLN A 49 12.20 15.66 -8.27
N GLY A 50 13.41 16.21 -8.38
CA GLY A 50 14.59 15.70 -7.67
C GLY A 50 14.42 15.80 -6.16
N LEU A 51 13.99 16.97 -5.67
CA LEU A 51 13.71 17.20 -4.26
C LEU A 51 12.58 16.30 -3.73
N ARG A 52 11.54 16.05 -4.53
CA ARG A 52 10.48 15.12 -4.15
C ARG A 52 11.00 13.69 -4.02
N LYS A 53 11.78 13.22 -5.01
CA LYS A 53 12.39 11.88 -4.95
C LYS A 53 13.32 11.72 -3.74
N ALA A 54 14.16 12.72 -3.47
CA ALA A 54 15.04 12.71 -2.30
C ALA A 54 14.24 12.64 -0.98
N PHE A 55 13.14 13.40 -0.87
CA PHE A 55 12.23 13.32 0.27
C PHE A 55 11.62 11.95 0.43
N ASP A 56 10.99 11.42 -0.62
CA ASP A 56 10.32 10.13 -0.59
C ASP A 56 11.32 9.01 -0.26
N GLN A 57 12.52 9.05 -0.82
CA GLN A 57 13.61 8.12 -0.50
C GLN A 57 14.00 8.17 0.98
N GLN A 58 14.17 9.35 1.57
CA GLN A 58 14.49 9.45 3.01
C GLN A 58 13.35 8.92 3.89
N VAL A 59 12.09 9.08 3.47
CA VAL A 59 10.94 8.50 4.17
C VAL A 59 10.93 6.98 4.06
N GLU A 60 11.22 6.43 2.88
CA GLU A 60 11.26 4.98 2.62
C GLU A 60 12.45 4.28 3.25
N GLU A 61 13.62 4.92 3.30
CA GLU A 61 14.84 4.43 3.97
C GLU A 61 14.73 4.40 5.50
N SER A 62 13.66 4.96 6.07
CA SER A 62 13.41 4.88 7.51
C SER A 62 13.35 3.42 7.97
N PRO A 63 14.12 3.03 9.00
CA PRO A 63 14.13 1.65 9.51
C PRO A 63 12.74 1.15 9.93
N ILE A 64 11.86 2.08 10.30
CA ILE A 64 10.47 1.76 10.63
C ILE A 64 9.71 1.35 9.38
N ILE A 65 9.80 2.12 8.29
CA ILE A 65 9.10 1.82 7.03
C ILE A 65 9.62 0.53 6.42
N ALA A 66 10.94 0.32 6.42
CA ALA A 66 11.55 -0.93 5.95
C ALA A 66 10.96 -2.18 6.64
N LYS A 67 10.69 -2.12 7.95
CA LYS A 67 10.04 -3.22 8.69
C LYS A 67 8.61 -3.47 8.21
N TYR A 68 7.84 -2.41 7.96
CA TYR A 68 6.49 -2.56 7.42
C TYR A 68 6.50 -3.14 6.01
N THR A 69 7.39 -2.65 5.14
CA THR A 69 7.55 -3.17 3.78
C THR A 69 7.90 -4.66 3.79
N ALA A 70 8.87 -5.08 4.61
CA ALA A 70 9.22 -6.49 4.73
C ALA A 70 8.04 -7.37 5.24
N ALA A 71 7.25 -6.86 6.20
CA ALA A 71 6.07 -7.56 6.68
C ALA A 71 4.98 -7.68 5.58
N ILE A 72 4.75 -6.60 4.82
CA ILE A 72 3.82 -6.59 3.68
C ILE A 72 4.24 -7.61 2.62
N GLU A 73 5.52 -7.63 2.24
CA GLU A 73 6.06 -8.59 1.28
C GLU A 73 5.90 -10.04 1.76
N SER A 74 6.13 -10.29 3.06
CA SER A 74 5.92 -11.62 3.64
C SER A 74 4.46 -12.06 3.56
N ILE A 75 3.52 -11.16 3.84
CA ILE A 75 2.08 -11.45 3.76
C ILE A 75 1.69 -11.68 2.29
N ASP A 76 2.17 -10.86 1.37
CA ASP A 76 1.90 -10.99 -0.07
C ASP A 76 2.40 -12.33 -0.63
N LYS A 77 3.61 -12.76 -0.24
CA LYS A 77 4.13 -14.10 -0.57
C LYS A 77 3.22 -15.22 -0.05
N ALA A 78 2.72 -15.09 1.18
CA ALA A 78 1.81 -16.08 1.76
C ALA A 78 0.45 -16.12 1.04
N ILE A 79 -0.07 -14.97 0.59
CA ILE A 79 -1.27 -14.88 -0.24
C ILE A 79 -1.05 -15.59 -1.57
N LYS A 80 0.05 -15.27 -2.28
CA LYS A 80 0.39 -15.89 -3.56
C LYS A 80 0.53 -17.41 -3.44
N ALA A 81 1.16 -17.90 -2.38
CA ALA A 81 1.29 -19.33 -2.12
C ALA A 81 -0.08 -20.02 -1.90
N LYS A 82 -1.06 -19.33 -1.30
CA LYS A 82 -2.40 -19.86 -1.04
C LYS A 82 -3.42 -19.56 -2.13
N ALA A 83 -3.12 -18.70 -3.10
CA ALA A 83 -4.02 -18.32 -4.19
C ALA A 83 -4.69 -19.50 -4.94
N PRO A 84 -4.01 -20.65 -5.19
CA PRO A 84 -4.65 -21.81 -5.83
C PRO A 84 -5.87 -22.37 -5.07
N ILE A 85 -6.04 -22.04 -3.79
CA ILE A 85 -7.21 -22.47 -3.02
C ILE A 85 -8.53 -21.91 -3.55
N VAL A 86 -8.48 -20.75 -4.23
CA VAL A 86 -9.66 -20.11 -4.82
C VAL A 86 -10.22 -21.02 -5.92
N SER A 87 -9.36 -21.42 -6.86
CA SER A 87 -9.74 -22.34 -7.94
C SER A 87 -10.18 -23.70 -7.41
N LYS A 88 -9.47 -24.28 -6.42
CA LYS A 88 -9.89 -25.55 -5.77
C LYS A 88 -11.27 -25.45 -5.13
N MET A 89 -11.60 -24.31 -4.54
CA MET A 89 -12.91 -24.07 -3.94
C MET A 89 -14.00 -23.94 -5.00
N GLU A 90 -13.73 -23.26 -6.11
CA GLU A 90 -14.64 -23.14 -7.26
C GLU A 90 -14.92 -24.50 -7.89
N GLU A 91 -13.88 -25.30 -8.14
CA GLU A 91 -14.00 -26.66 -8.66
C GLU A 91 -14.81 -27.57 -7.73
N ALA A 92 -14.53 -27.55 -6.42
CA ALA A 92 -15.28 -28.33 -5.43
C ALA A 92 -16.77 -27.93 -5.41
N ASN A 93 -17.06 -26.62 -5.44
CA ASN A 93 -18.44 -26.12 -5.51
C ASN A 93 -19.14 -26.54 -6.81
N HIS A 94 -18.43 -26.47 -7.94
CA HIS A 94 -18.95 -26.87 -9.25
C HIS A 94 -19.30 -28.36 -9.27
N ASN A 95 -18.37 -29.22 -8.84
CA ASN A 95 -18.57 -30.67 -8.82
C ASN A 95 -19.73 -31.08 -7.89
N ILE A 96 -19.85 -30.45 -6.72
CA ILE A 96 -20.99 -30.65 -5.81
C ILE A 96 -22.30 -30.24 -6.50
N LYS A 97 -22.34 -29.10 -7.17
CA LYS A 97 -23.54 -28.63 -7.88
C LYS A 97 -23.95 -29.60 -8.98
N ILE A 98 -23.00 -30.08 -9.79
CA ILE A 98 -23.26 -31.09 -10.84
C ILE A 98 -23.81 -32.37 -10.20
N LYS A 99 -23.21 -32.84 -9.10
CA LYS A 99 -23.68 -34.04 -8.40
C LYS A 99 -25.08 -33.87 -7.83
N MET A 100 -25.39 -32.71 -7.25
CA MET A 100 -26.74 -32.38 -6.77
C MET A 100 -27.78 -32.39 -7.90
N LEU A 101 -27.43 -31.83 -9.08
CA LEU A 101 -28.32 -31.86 -10.25
C LEU A 101 -28.56 -33.28 -10.76
N TYR A 102 -27.52 -34.13 -10.76
CA TYR A 102 -27.66 -35.54 -11.13
C TYR A 102 -28.60 -36.29 -10.19
N ILE A 103 -28.41 -36.15 -8.87
CA ILE A 103 -29.29 -36.77 -7.86
C ILE A 103 -30.73 -36.28 -8.01
N LYS A 104 -30.92 -34.98 -8.25
CA LYS A 104 -32.25 -34.41 -8.51
C LYS A 104 -32.88 -35.02 -9.77
N GLY A 105 -32.11 -35.24 -10.84
CA GLY A 105 -32.59 -35.92 -12.03
C GLY A 105 -33.08 -37.34 -11.74
N LEU A 106 -32.37 -38.09 -10.89
CA LEU A 106 -32.82 -39.41 -10.43
C LEU A 106 -34.14 -39.31 -9.64
N GLU A 107 -34.26 -38.32 -8.73
CA GLU A 107 -35.48 -38.06 -7.94
C GLU A 107 -36.68 -37.73 -8.83
N ASP A 108 -36.48 -36.85 -9.80
CA ASP A 108 -37.52 -36.45 -10.76
C ASP A 108 -37.95 -37.64 -11.64
N GLN A 109 -37.01 -38.48 -12.08
CA GLN A 109 -37.30 -39.68 -12.86
C GLN A 109 -38.11 -40.71 -12.05
N ALA A 110 -37.71 -41.01 -10.82
CA ALA A 110 -38.44 -41.95 -9.97
C ALA A 110 -39.86 -41.46 -9.66
N LYS A 111 -40.02 -40.14 -9.45
CA LYS A 111 -41.33 -39.52 -9.26
C LYS A 111 -42.23 -39.69 -10.49
N GLN A 112 -41.70 -39.49 -11.69
CA GLN A 112 -42.44 -39.71 -12.94
C GLN A 112 -42.84 -41.18 -13.12
N GLN A 113 -41.96 -42.11 -12.76
CA GLN A 113 -42.20 -43.55 -12.86
C GLN A 113 -43.04 -44.11 -11.69
N LYS A 114 -43.38 -43.30 -10.69
CA LYS A 114 -44.06 -43.71 -9.44
C LYS A 114 -43.33 -44.85 -8.71
N THR A 115 -42.00 -44.84 -8.77
CA THR A 115 -41.15 -45.83 -8.12
C THR A 115 -40.51 -45.28 -6.85
N ASP A 116 -40.25 -46.16 -5.89
CA ASP A 116 -39.59 -45.81 -4.63
C ASP A 116 -38.07 -45.70 -4.83
N ILE A 117 -37.59 -44.48 -5.01
CA ILE A 117 -36.16 -44.19 -5.20
C ILE A 117 -35.29 -44.56 -3.98
N SER A 118 -35.88 -44.69 -2.79
CA SER A 118 -35.12 -45.03 -1.59
C SER A 118 -34.56 -46.45 -1.64
N LYS A 119 -35.09 -47.30 -2.52
CA LYS A 119 -34.61 -48.67 -2.77
C LYS A 119 -33.59 -48.76 -3.91
N ASP A 120 -33.38 -47.67 -4.65
CA ASP A 120 -32.42 -47.62 -5.76
C ASP A 120 -30.97 -47.53 -5.22
N GLU A 121 -30.17 -48.55 -5.50
CA GLU A 121 -28.76 -48.62 -5.07
C GLU A 121 -27.87 -47.56 -5.74
N ASN A 122 -28.15 -47.18 -6.99
CA ASN A 122 -27.45 -46.07 -7.64
C ASN A 122 -27.75 -44.77 -6.91
N TYR A 123 -29.02 -44.47 -6.60
CA TYR A 123 -29.38 -43.27 -5.85
C TYR A 123 -28.68 -43.19 -4.48
N LYS A 124 -28.67 -44.29 -3.72
CA LYS A 124 -27.96 -44.37 -2.43
C LYS A 124 -26.46 -44.10 -2.59
N ASN A 125 -25.83 -44.75 -3.58
CA ASN A 125 -24.41 -44.57 -3.86
C ASN A 125 -24.08 -43.12 -4.20
N GLN A 126 -24.88 -42.46 -5.05
CA GLN A 126 -24.65 -41.06 -5.43
C GLN A 126 -24.83 -40.11 -4.25
N LYS A 127 -25.83 -40.35 -3.39
CA LYS A 127 -25.99 -39.60 -2.14
C LYS A 127 -24.80 -39.79 -1.20
N SER A 128 -24.24 -40.99 -1.10
CA SER A 128 -23.02 -41.23 -0.32
C SER A 128 -21.84 -40.46 -0.88
N ILE A 129 -21.61 -40.53 -2.20
CA ILE A 129 -20.55 -39.77 -2.88
C ILE A 129 -20.71 -38.27 -2.63
N LEU A 130 -21.92 -37.73 -2.78
CA LEU A 130 -22.19 -36.31 -2.49
C LEU A 130 -21.84 -35.95 -1.04
N LYS A 131 -22.18 -36.82 -0.08
CA LYS A 131 -21.86 -36.61 1.34
C LYS A 131 -20.35 -36.55 1.56
N ASP A 132 -19.59 -37.41 0.89
CA ASP A 132 -18.13 -37.42 1.00
C ASP A 132 -17.49 -36.22 0.30
N MET A 133 -17.98 -35.80 -0.86
CA MET A 133 -17.55 -34.55 -1.52
C MET A 133 -17.77 -33.32 -0.62
N VAL A 134 -18.90 -33.28 0.10
CA VAL A 134 -19.18 -32.20 1.06
C VAL A 134 -18.21 -32.22 2.25
N LYS A 135 -17.79 -33.41 2.72
CA LYS A 135 -16.75 -33.52 3.76
C LYS A 135 -15.38 -33.07 3.25
N GLU A 136 -15.00 -33.51 2.06
CA GLU A 136 -13.72 -33.14 1.42
C GLU A 136 -13.60 -31.65 1.12
N ARG A 137 -14.73 -30.96 0.92
CA ARG A 137 -14.78 -29.50 0.80
C ARG A 137 -14.44 -28.76 2.09
N GLN A 138 -14.61 -29.35 3.27
CA GLN A 138 -14.36 -28.69 4.56
C GLN A 138 -12.91 -28.20 4.74
N PRO A 139 -11.86 -29.00 4.51
CA PRO A 139 -10.48 -28.51 4.59
C PRO A 139 -10.17 -27.42 3.55
N ILE A 140 -10.79 -27.47 2.37
CA ILE A 140 -10.65 -26.43 1.33
C ILE A 140 -11.25 -25.11 1.84
N LEU A 141 -12.44 -25.16 2.45
CA LEU A 141 -13.10 -24.00 3.04
C LEU A 141 -12.26 -23.38 4.17
N LYS A 142 -11.65 -24.19 5.05
CA LYS A 142 -10.74 -23.68 6.09
C LYS A 142 -9.55 -22.95 5.48
N SER A 143 -8.91 -23.56 4.48
CA SER A 143 -7.78 -22.96 3.77
C SER A 143 -8.17 -21.66 3.04
N LYS A 144 -9.40 -21.59 2.50
CA LYS A 144 -9.94 -20.35 1.89
C LYS A 144 -10.14 -19.25 2.93
N LYS A 145 -10.64 -19.58 4.13
CA LYS A 145 -10.76 -18.59 5.22
C LYS A 145 -9.39 -18.05 5.66
N GLU A 146 -8.37 -18.90 5.68
CA GLU A 146 -6.99 -18.45 5.96
C GLU A 146 -6.47 -17.50 4.87
N TYR A 147 -6.73 -17.81 3.60
CA TYR A 147 -6.39 -16.94 2.48
C TYR A 147 -7.08 -15.57 2.61
N ASP A 148 -8.38 -15.55 2.91
CA ASP A 148 -9.14 -14.30 3.10
C ASP A 148 -8.63 -13.50 4.31
N SER A 149 -8.26 -14.18 5.40
CA SER A 149 -7.63 -13.55 6.56
C SER A 149 -6.28 -12.91 6.21
N LEU A 150 -5.47 -13.55 5.36
CA LEU A 150 -4.22 -12.97 4.89
C LEU A 150 -4.45 -11.73 4.02
N GLN A 151 -5.46 -11.74 3.15
CA GLN A 151 -5.82 -10.56 2.36
C GLN A 151 -6.23 -9.37 3.25
N GLU A 152 -7.02 -9.61 4.30
CA GLU A 152 -7.38 -8.55 5.24
C GLU A 152 -6.16 -8.08 6.04
N LYS A 153 -5.27 -8.98 6.47
CA LYS A 153 -4.00 -8.63 7.12
C LYS A 153 -3.13 -7.75 6.21
N LEU A 154 -3.05 -8.05 4.92
CA LEU A 154 -2.30 -7.24 3.95
C LEU A 154 -2.88 -5.82 3.86
N LYS A 155 -4.21 -5.70 3.77
CA LYS A 155 -4.89 -4.40 3.73
C LYS A 155 -4.62 -3.57 4.98
N VAL A 156 -4.72 -4.19 6.16
CA VAL A 156 -4.42 -3.54 7.44
C VAL A 156 -2.94 -3.13 7.51
N ALA A 157 -2.02 -3.99 7.09
CA ALA A 157 -0.58 -3.70 7.07
C ALA A 157 -0.23 -2.54 6.14
N ASN A 158 -0.82 -2.50 4.93
CA ASN A 158 -0.68 -1.39 3.99
C ASN A 158 -1.20 -0.07 4.60
N SER A 159 -2.40 -0.09 5.20
CA SER A 159 -2.95 1.10 5.86
C SER A 159 -2.06 1.60 7.01
N ALA A 160 -1.52 0.69 7.80
CA ALA A 160 -0.59 1.02 8.88
C ALA A 160 0.73 1.60 8.35
N CYS A 161 1.28 1.02 7.28
CA CYS A 161 2.49 1.53 6.62
C CYS A 161 2.28 2.96 6.11
N GLU A 162 1.17 3.24 5.44
CA GLU A 162 0.85 4.58 4.93
C GLU A 162 0.69 5.62 6.04
N LYS A 163 0.02 5.27 7.14
CA LYS A 163 -0.04 6.14 8.34
C LYS A 163 1.37 6.41 8.87
N LYS A 164 2.22 5.39 8.91
CA LYS A 164 3.58 5.53 9.43
C LYS A 164 4.48 6.34 8.51
N LYS A 165 4.33 6.23 7.18
CA LYS A 165 5.03 7.08 6.20
C LYS A 165 4.71 8.55 6.45
N LYS A 166 3.45 8.90 6.71
CA LYS A 166 3.05 10.28 7.06
C LYS A 166 3.71 10.77 8.35
N GLU A 167 3.82 9.93 9.38
CA GLU A 167 4.53 10.29 10.62
C GLU A 167 6.04 10.43 10.42
N VAL A 168 6.64 9.63 9.55
CA VAL A 168 8.08 9.74 9.22
C VAL A 168 8.33 10.99 8.38
N ALA A 169 7.46 11.29 7.42
CA ALA A 169 7.52 12.47 6.58
C ALA A 169 7.61 13.77 7.40
N THR A 170 6.84 13.89 8.49
CA THR A 170 6.91 15.06 9.38
C THR A 170 8.21 15.15 10.18
N LYS A 171 8.88 14.02 10.43
CA LYS A 171 10.18 13.97 11.13
C LYS A 171 11.34 14.26 10.20
N VAL A 172 11.24 13.85 8.94
CA VAL A 172 12.19 14.24 7.89
C VAL A 172 12.10 15.76 7.71
N GLY A 173 10.90 16.26 7.38
CA GLY A 173 10.67 17.70 7.20
C GLY A 173 11.57 18.34 6.13
N VAL A 174 11.36 19.64 5.91
CA VAL A 174 12.19 20.44 5.00
C VAL A 174 12.58 21.74 5.70
N SER A 175 13.81 22.21 5.51
CA SER A 175 14.23 23.51 6.03
C SER A 175 15.07 24.27 5.02
N VAL A 176 14.96 25.59 5.03
CA VAL A 176 15.89 26.46 4.29
C VAL A 176 16.84 27.08 5.30
N GLN A 177 18.14 26.93 5.04
CA GLN A 177 19.21 27.42 5.88
C GLN A 177 20.15 28.31 5.06
N SER A 178 20.90 29.18 5.72
CA SER A 178 21.89 30.06 5.10
C SER A 178 23.24 29.90 5.79
N ASP A 179 24.33 29.88 5.02
CA ASP A 179 25.69 30.00 5.56
C ASP A 179 26.27 31.42 5.39
N GLY A 180 25.44 32.39 4.99
CA GLY A 180 25.83 33.76 4.69
C GLY A 180 26.21 33.98 3.22
N SER A 181 26.50 32.92 2.46
CA SER A 181 26.86 32.99 1.03
C SER A 181 25.86 32.32 0.09
N LYS A 182 25.10 31.35 0.61
CA LYS A 182 24.09 30.60 -0.14
C LYS A 182 22.88 30.26 0.73
N LEU A 183 21.73 30.14 0.07
CA LEU A 183 20.56 29.43 0.60
C LEU A 183 20.69 27.95 0.30
N ILE A 184 20.41 27.10 1.28
CA ILE A 184 20.49 25.65 1.17
C ILE A 184 19.15 25.07 1.62
N VAL A 185 18.55 24.25 0.76
CA VAL A 185 17.39 23.45 1.11
C VAL A 185 17.87 22.14 1.68
N TYR A 186 17.50 21.89 2.93
CA TYR A 186 17.73 20.64 3.62
C TYR A 186 16.45 19.81 3.65
N ILE A 187 16.57 18.53 3.33
CA ILE A 187 15.54 17.53 3.57
C ILE A 187 16.08 16.60 4.66
N GLY A 188 15.41 16.54 5.80
CA GLY A 188 15.97 15.89 6.99
C GLY A 188 17.28 16.54 7.40
N LYS A 189 18.38 15.80 7.26
CA LYS A 189 19.75 16.25 7.59
C LYS A 189 20.64 16.43 6.37
N ARG A 190 20.14 16.18 5.15
CA ARG A 190 20.91 16.26 3.90
C ARG A 190 20.62 17.57 3.19
N ASP A 191 21.66 18.17 2.59
CA ASP A 191 21.55 19.32 1.71
C ASP A 191 21.22 18.86 0.28
N GLU A 192 20.09 19.30 -0.24
CA GLU A 192 19.52 18.75 -1.49
C GLU A 192 19.48 19.80 -2.61
N ALA A 193 19.53 21.08 -2.26
CA ALA A 193 19.70 22.16 -3.23
C ALA A 193 20.41 23.35 -2.59
N ALA A 194 21.26 24.03 -3.36
CA ALA A 194 21.96 25.24 -2.91
C ALA A 194 21.89 26.34 -3.96
N VAL A 195 21.69 27.57 -3.51
CA VAL A 195 21.60 28.77 -4.35
C VAL A 195 22.47 29.85 -3.75
N LYS A 196 23.59 30.17 -4.41
CA LYS A 196 24.46 31.30 -4.02
C LYS A 196 23.74 32.62 -4.20
N PHE A 197 23.92 33.52 -3.22
CA PHE A 197 23.46 34.89 -3.34
C PHE A 197 24.16 35.59 -4.51
N LEU A 198 23.49 36.59 -5.07
CA LEU A 198 24.01 37.39 -6.18
C LEU A 198 24.89 38.54 -5.72
N ASN A 199 24.79 38.93 -4.44
CA ASN A 199 25.48 40.07 -3.85
C ASN A 199 26.56 39.68 -2.81
N SER A 200 26.89 38.39 -2.71
CA SER A 200 27.93 37.85 -1.82
C SER A 200 29.27 37.71 -2.53
#